data_AF-F7Y6U7-F1
#
_entry.id   AF-F7Y6U7-F1
#
_cell.length_a   1.000
_cell.length_b   1.000
_cell.length_c   1.000
_cell.angle_alpha   90.00
_cell.angle_beta   90.00
_cell.angle_gamma   90.00
#
_symmetry.space_group_name_H-M   'P 1'
#
loop_
_entity.id
_entity.type
_entity.pdbx_description
1 polymer ?
#
loop_
_entity_poly.entity_id
_entity_poly.type
_entity_poly.pdbx_seq_one_letter_code
_entity_poly.pdbx_strand_id
1 'polypeptide(L)'
;MNSFDPHAARNGQALRTTACPCCSAAVGRSIYCVESVPVHSCVLLNTAEEAQAFPRRQIDLAFCEACGFIFNKAFDEGVMVYSTNFEESQHFSSTFNDFAKELAHEIARKCEIAGKRVLEIGCGKGEFLRELCQSGKATGVGIDPGYRADKGRNEDFHNIEFIVDFFGTRYRHLQSDTVLCRHTLEHIKSVAAFVRLIREMVGERTEDWIFFETPDAKRVLAESAFWDIYYEHCSYFSAGAHARLFRQEGFDVIDLELVYDKQYIVQYARPSKDRSMPRLPLERDLEEMHHLAETFPIRVRASQHRWLERIRSAHAAGRRVVLWGGGSKAVSFLTTLKIGEEVSAAVDINPYKQGKFTPGSGHPVIAPTELVDHPPDLVIVMNPIYRNEVVQSLDALGLRPEVVSV
;
A
#
# COMPACT_ATOMS: atom_id res chain seq x y z
N MET A 1 -31.59 2.39 -4.19
CA MET A 1 -31.62 3.37 -5.30
C MET A 1 -31.25 4.73 -4.74
N ASN A 2 -30.05 5.21 -5.08
CA ASN A 2 -29.68 6.62 -5.15
C ASN A 2 -28.64 6.68 -6.27
N SER A 3 -29.13 6.87 -7.49
CA SER A 3 -28.33 6.91 -8.72
C SER A 3 -27.64 8.26 -8.80
N PHE A 4 -26.31 8.26 -8.70
CA PHE A 4 -25.51 9.42 -9.05
C PHE A 4 -25.48 9.52 -10.59
N ASP A 5 -26.24 10.48 -11.13
CA ASP A 5 -26.23 10.85 -12.54
C ASP A 5 -24.97 11.69 -12.83
N PRO A 6 -24.04 11.24 -13.70
CA PRO A 6 -22.84 12.02 -14.05
C PRO A 6 -23.16 13.33 -14.79
N HIS A 7 -24.40 13.54 -15.26
CA HIS A 7 -24.85 14.80 -15.85
C HIS A 7 -25.45 15.79 -14.84
N ALA A 8 -25.78 15.36 -13.61
CA ALA A 8 -26.37 16.22 -12.58
C ALA A 8 -25.35 17.07 -11.80
N ALA A 9 -24.04 16.86 -11.99
CA ALA A 9 -22.96 17.64 -11.37
C ALA A 9 -22.55 18.89 -12.20
N ARG A 10 -23.45 19.44 -13.02
CA ARG A 10 -23.23 20.70 -13.73
C ARG A 10 -24.17 21.78 -13.22
N ASN A 11 -23.98 22.22 -11.99
CA ASN A 11 -24.43 23.53 -11.54
C ASN A 11 -23.62 23.98 -10.29
N GLY A 12 -22.66 24.89 -10.50
CA GLY A 12 -22.31 25.88 -9.47
C GLY A 12 -21.04 25.71 -8.63
N GLN A 13 -20.30 24.60 -8.67
CA GLN A 13 -18.95 24.55 -8.10
C GLN A 13 -17.93 24.67 -9.22
N ALA A 14 -17.21 25.80 -9.28
CA ALA A 14 -16.00 25.92 -10.08
C ALA A 14 -15.13 24.68 -9.83
N LEU A 15 -14.75 23.95 -10.88
CA LEU A 15 -13.84 22.81 -10.80
C LEU A 15 -12.56 23.29 -10.10
N ARG A 16 -12.45 23.04 -8.79
CA ARG A 16 -11.28 23.44 -8.00
C ARG A 16 -10.10 22.62 -8.50
N THR A 17 -9.24 23.27 -9.27
CA THR A 17 -7.98 22.67 -9.71
C THR A 17 -7.03 22.58 -8.53
N THR A 18 -6.29 21.47 -8.45
CA THR A 18 -5.25 21.23 -7.44
C THR A 18 -3.94 20.95 -8.18
N ALA A 19 -2.82 21.43 -7.65
CA ALA A 19 -1.52 21.13 -8.22
C ALA A 19 -1.18 19.65 -7.99
N CYS A 20 -0.74 18.94 -9.03
CA CYS A 20 -0.25 17.57 -8.91
C CYS A 20 0.96 17.53 -7.98
N PRO A 21 0.97 16.71 -6.91
CA PRO A 21 2.12 16.63 -6.00
C PRO A 21 3.41 16.07 -6.61
N CYS A 22 3.31 15.44 -7.79
CA CYS A 22 4.43 14.85 -8.52
C CYS A 22 5.07 15.86 -9.51
N CYS A 23 4.27 16.50 -10.37
CA CYS A 23 4.79 17.38 -11.45
C CYS A 23 4.29 18.82 -11.42
N SER A 24 3.52 19.22 -10.41
CA SER A 24 2.92 20.56 -10.25
C SER A 24 1.88 20.98 -11.32
N ALA A 25 1.58 20.15 -12.32
CA ALA A 25 0.53 20.44 -13.29
C ALA A 25 -0.84 20.63 -12.61
N ALA A 26 -1.67 21.53 -13.13
CA ALA A 26 -3.01 21.74 -12.63
C ALA A 26 -3.92 20.54 -12.99
N VAL A 27 -4.58 19.96 -11.99
CA VAL A 27 -5.47 18.81 -12.15
C VAL A 27 -6.85 19.14 -11.59
N GLY A 28 -7.89 18.97 -12.41
CA GLY A 28 -9.28 19.19 -11.99
C GLY A 28 -10.18 17.95 -12.05
N ARG A 29 -9.81 16.93 -12.84
CA ARG A 29 -10.63 15.76 -13.11
C ARG A 29 -10.49 14.72 -12.00
N SER A 30 -11.60 14.40 -11.33
CA SER A 30 -11.73 13.24 -10.47
C SER A 30 -12.03 11.98 -11.29
N ILE A 31 -11.43 10.86 -10.92
CA ILE A 31 -11.67 9.55 -11.52
C ILE A 31 -12.41 8.59 -10.56
N TYR A 32 -12.41 8.89 -9.26
CA TYR A 32 -13.07 8.05 -8.25
C TYR A 32 -13.33 8.82 -6.95
N CYS A 33 -14.45 8.55 -6.30
CA CYS A 33 -14.83 9.19 -5.04
C CYS A 33 -15.47 8.17 -4.09
N VAL A 34 -15.06 8.21 -2.82
CA VAL A 34 -15.70 7.48 -1.72
C VAL A 34 -15.92 8.45 -0.57
N GLU A 35 -17.17 8.62 -0.15
CA GLU A 35 -17.56 9.68 0.78
C GLU A 35 -17.04 9.46 2.21
N SER A 36 -16.89 8.20 2.63
CA SER A 36 -16.64 7.86 4.02
C SER A 36 -15.77 6.62 4.16
N VAL A 37 -14.46 6.84 4.32
CA VAL A 37 -13.45 5.80 4.51
C VAL A 37 -12.72 6.07 5.83
N PRO A 38 -12.46 5.05 6.67
CA PRO A 38 -11.61 5.18 7.84
C PRO A 38 -10.28 5.83 7.50
N VAL A 39 -9.82 6.74 8.35
CA VAL A 39 -8.53 7.43 8.10
C VAL A 39 -7.34 6.49 8.28
N HIS A 40 -7.51 5.37 8.98
CA HIS A 40 -6.52 4.32 9.18
C HIS A 40 -7.14 2.95 9.02
N SER A 41 -6.33 2.01 8.53
CA SER A 41 -6.81 0.68 8.17
C SER A 41 -6.20 -0.45 9.01
N CYS A 42 -4.97 -0.26 9.49
CA CYS A 42 -4.23 -1.27 10.28
C CYS A 42 -4.11 -0.92 11.77
N VAL A 43 -4.96 -0.03 12.27
CA VAL A 43 -5.05 0.30 13.70
C VAL A 43 -5.72 -0.84 14.48
N LEU A 44 -5.19 -1.16 15.67
CA LEU A 44 -5.74 -2.21 16.53
C LEU A 44 -6.83 -1.62 17.45
N LEU A 45 -8.10 -1.97 17.19
CA LEU A 45 -9.27 -1.51 17.95
C LEU A 45 -9.87 -2.65 18.77
N ASN A 46 -10.26 -2.37 20.01
CA ASN A 46 -10.59 -3.41 21.00
C ASN A 46 -12.08 -3.71 21.08
N THR A 47 -12.96 -2.84 20.58
CA THR A 47 -14.41 -3.08 20.56
C THR A 47 -15.03 -2.72 19.21
N ALA A 48 -16.19 -3.30 18.93
CA ALA A 48 -16.95 -3.00 17.72
C ALA A 48 -17.42 -1.53 17.69
N GLU A 49 -17.81 -0.99 18.85
CA GLU A 49 -18.27 0.40 18.98
C GLU A 49 -17.13 1.38 18.66
N GLU A 50 -15.93 1.14 19.19
CA GLU A 50 -14.73 1.92 18.87
C GLU A 50 -14.45 1.89 17.35
N ALA A 51 -14.50 0.70 16.76
CA ALA A 51 -14.28 0.50 15.33
C ALA A 51 -15.34 1.19 14.45
N GLN A 52 -16.61 1.13 14.81
CA GLN A 52 -17.69 1.79 14.05
C GLN A 52 -17.66 3.32 14.20
N ALA A 53 -17.22 3.83 15.36
CA ALA A 53 -17.05 5.25 15.63
C ALA A 53 -15.73 5.82 15.06
N PHE A 54 -14.83 4.97 14.55
CA PHE A 54 -13.51 5.38 14.10
C PHE A 54 -13.59 6.51 13.04
N PRO A 55 -12.74 7.55 13.12
CA PRO A 55 -12.82 8.70 12.23
C PRO A 55 -12.76 8.32 10.75
N ARG A 56 -13.66 8.93 9.96
CA ARG A 56 -13.73 8.74 8.51
C ARG A 56 -13.55 10.06 7.76
N ARG A 57 -13.06 9.97 6.54
CA ARG A 57 -12.89 11.08 5.59
C ARG A 57 -13.25 10.64 4.19
N GLN A 58 -13.41 11.61 3.30
CA GLN A 58 -13.63 11.38 1.89
C GLN A 58 -12.31 11.06 1.18
N ILE A 59 -12.36 10.13 0.22
CA ILE A 59 -11.35 9.96 -0.82
C ILE A 59 -11.90 10.57 -2.10
N ASP A 60 -11.11 11.43 -2.74
CA ASP A 60 -11.40 11.97 -4.07
C ASP A 60 -10.13 11.85 -4.93
N LEU A 61 -10.05 10.76 -5.70
CA LEU A 61 -8.88 10.47 -6.54
C LEU A 61 -8.93 11.27 -7.83
N ALA A 62 -7.84 12.00 -8.09
CA ALA A 62 -7.61 12.74 -9.31
C ALA A 62 -6.48 12.11 -10.13
N PHE A 63 -6.58 12.19 -11.46
CA PHE A 63 -5.57 11.69 -12.39
C PHE A 63 -4.84 12.86 -13.05
N CYS A 64 -3.50 12.86 -12.99
CA CYS A 64 -2.69 13.88 -13.65
C CYS A 64 -2.40 13.49 -15.10
N GLU A 65 -3.08 14.17 -16.03
CA GLU A 65 -2.94 13.99 -17.47
C GLU A 65 -1.50 14.20 -17.99
N ALA A 66 -0.68 15.00 -17.27
CA ALA A 66 0.69 15.33 -17.66
C ALA A 66 1.72 14.26 -17.29
N CYS A 67 1.55 13.58 -16.15
CA CYS A 67 2.56 12.64 -15.63
C CYS A 67 2.03 11.26 -15.25
N GLY A 68 0.73 11.00 -15.38
CA GLY A 68 0.10 9.71 -15.08
C GLY A 68 -0.08 9.42 -13.59
N PHE A 69 0.34 10.33 -12.71
CA PHE A 69 0.22 10.19 -11.26
C PHE A 69 -1.24 10.33 -10.80
N ILE A 70 -1.65 9.49 -9.85
CA ILE A 70 -2.95 9.55 -9.20
C ILE A 70 -2.77 9.96 -7.74
N PHE A 71 -3.66 10.82 -7.24
CA PHE A 71 -3.59 11.27 -5.85
C PHE A 71 -4.96 11.61 -5.28
N ASN A 72 -5.10 11.49 -3.97
CA ASN A 72 -6.30 11.93 -3.27
C ASN A 72 -6.26 13.45 -3.05
N LYS A 73 -7.02 14.21 -3.84
CA LYS A 73 -7.05 15.69 -3.71
C LYS A 73 -7.78 16.16 -2.44
N ALA A 74 -8.56 15.29 -1.80
CA ALA A 74 -9.21 15.53 -0.51
C ALA A 74 -8.37 15.07 0.69
N PHE A 75 -7.11 14.64 0.46
CA PHE A 75 -6.25 14.14 1.53
C PHE A 75 -5.86 15.23 2.53
N ASP A 76 -6.17 14.95 3.80
CA ASP A 76 -5.83 15.77 4.95
C ASP A 76 -4.77 15.04 5.78
N GLU A 77 -3.56 15.57 5.76
CA GLU A 77 -2.44 15.00 6.50
C GLU A 77 -2.61 15.20 8.02
N GLY A 78 -3.40 16.21 8.44
CA GLY A 78 -3.59 16.54 9.86
C GLY A 78 -4.41 15.51 10.63
N VAL A 79 -5.09 14.59 9.95
CA VAL A 79 -5.81 13.47 10.59
C VAL A 79 -4.98 12.19 10.65
N MET A 80 -3.76 12.20 10.12
CA MET A 80 -2.91 11.03 10.08
C MET A 80 -2.09 10.92 11.37
N VAL A 81 -2.39 9.88 12.16
CA VAL A 81 -1.75 9.62 13.44
C VAL A 81 -1.01 8.30 13.36
N TYR A 82 0.23 8.34 12.89
CA TYR A 82 1.11 7.17 12.97
C TYR A 82 1.63 7.03 14.41
N SER A 83 1.37 5.87 15.02
CA SER A 83 1.73 5.58 16.40
C SER A 83 2.13 4.11 16.57
N THR A 84 2.49 3.71 17.78
CA THR A 84 2.85 2.31 18.07
C THR A 84 1.65 1.35 18.12
N ASN A 85 0.41 1.82 17.95
CA ASN A 85 -0.80 0.97 17.96
C ASN A 85 -1.20 0.44 16.56
N PHE A 86 -0.26 0.44 15.61
CA PHE A 86 -0.45 -0.06 14.25
C PHE A 86 0.17 -1.44 14.06
N GLU A 87 -0.52 -2.27 13.30
CA GLU A 87 -0.04 -3.59 12.88
C GLU A 87 -0.23 -3.79 11.36
N GLU A 88 0.74 -3.31 10.62
CA GLU A 88 0.85 -3.37 9.17
C GLU A 88 1.70 -4.57 8.67
N SER A 89 2.33 -5.33 9.58
CA SER A 89 3.29 -6.36 9.20
C SER A 89 2.66 -7.50 8.40
N GLN A 90 3.29 -7.80 7.27
CA GLN A 90 2.98 -8.94 6.41
C GLN A 90 3.85 -10.16 6.72
N HIS A 91 4.81 -10.06 7.64
CA HIS A 91 5.80 -11.09 7.95
C HIS A 91 5.26 -12.34 8.65
N PHE A 92 3.94 -12.43 8.85
CA PHE A 92 3.27 -13.66 9.28
C PHE A 92 2.91 -14.59 8.10
N SER A 93 2.92 -14.09 6.86
CA SER A 93 2.73 -14.90 5.66
C SER A 93 4.06 -15.48 5.20
N SER A 94 4.07 -16.80 4.98
CA SER A 94 5.21 -17.50 4.37
C SER A 94 5.48 -16.97 2.96
N THR A 95 4.42 -16.78 2.17
CA THR A 95 4.48 -16.23 0.81
C THR A 95 5.17 -14.86 0.76
N PHE A 96 4.82 -13.95 1.68
CA PHE A 96 5.45 -12.63 1.73
C PHE A 96 6.89 -12.70 2.24
N ASN A 97 7.17 -13.56 3.22
CA ASN A 97 8.52 -13.73 3.75
C ASN A 97 9.50 -14.25 2.70
N ASP A 98 9.09 -15.20 1.87
CA ASP A 98 9.93 -15.72 0.79
C ASP A 98 10.25 -14.62 -0.23
N PHE A 99 9.23 -13.85 -0.64
CA PHE A 99 9.43 -12.67 -1.50
C PHE A 99 10.39 -11.64 -0.88
N ALA A 100 10.19 -11.29 0.39
CA ALA A 100 11.02 -10.30 1.08
C ALA A 100 12.50 -10.74 1.17
N LYS A 101 12.74 -12.04 1.42
CA LYS A 101 14.10 -12.61 1.46
C LYS A 101 14.76 -12.62 0.08
N GLU A 102 14.03 -13.01 -0.96
CA GLU A 102 14.55 -12.98 -2.33
C GLU A 102 14.92 -11.57 -2.76
N LEU A 103 14.03 -10.61 -2.48
CA LEU A 103 14.27 -9.20 -2.77
C LEU A 103 15.47 -8.64 -1.98
N ALA A 104 15.59 -8.97 -0.69
CA ALA A 104 16.73 -8.56 0.12
C ALA A 104 18.07 -9.07 -0.45
N HIS A 105 18.12 -10.33 -0.90
CA HIS A 105 19.30 -10.88 -1.56
C HIS A 105 19.60 -10.18 -2.90
N GLU A 106 18.58 -9.87 -3.69
CA GLU A 106 18.74 -9.15 -4.95
C GLU A 106 19.33 -7.76 -4.73
N ILE A 107 18.74 -6.98 -3.82
CA ILE A 107 19.24 -5.64 -3.47
C ILE A 107 20.66 -5.74 -2.95
N ALA A 108 20.95 -6.68 -2.05
CA ALA A 108 22.28 -6.84 -1.48
C ALA A 108 23.36 -7.08 -2.55
N ARG A 109 23.03 -7.91 -3.56
CA ARG A 109 23.90 -8.21 -4.69
C ARG A 109 24.02 -7.03 -5.66
N LYS A 110 22.89 -6.44 -6.08
CA LYS A 110 22.82 -5.38 -7.10
C LYS A 110 23.42 -4.07 -6.62
N CYS A 111 23.19 -3.74 -5.35
CA CYS A 111 23.72 -2.53 -4.70
C CYS A 111 25.10 -2.75 -4.05
N GLU A 112 25.61 -3.99 -4.05
CA GLU A 112 26.90 -4.38 -3.50
C GLU A 112 27.08 -3.89 -2.05
N ILE A 113 26.11 -4.18 -1.16
CA ILE A 113 26.02 -3.55 0.17
C ILE A 113 26.99 -4.12 1.22
N ALA A 114 27.85 -5.07 0.86
CA ALA A 114 28.78 -5.69 1.79
C ALA A 114 29.74 -4.67 2.41
N GLY A 115 29.73 -4.59 3.75
CA GLY A 115 30.50 -3.62 4.52
C GLY A 115 30.03 -2.17 4.39
N LYS A 116 28.91 -1.93 3.70
CA LYS A 116 28.34 -0.59 3.48
C LYS A 116 27.27 -0.24 4.52
N ARG A 117 26.82 1.01 4.53
CA ARG A 117 25.74 1.51 5.39
C ARG A 117 24.47 1.72 4.58
N VAL A 118 23.37 1.17 5.08
CA VAL A 118 22.05 1.20 4.47
C VAL A 118 21.12 2.06 5.32
N LEU A 119 20.31 2.90 4.68
CA LEU A 119 19.23 3.66 5.32
C LEU A 119 17.88 3.19 4.78
N GLU A 120 16.97 2.72 5.63
CA GLU A 120 15.57 2.46 5.27
C GLU A 120 14.66 3.54 5.87
N ILE A 121 14.02 4.31 4.99
CA ILE A 121 13.01 5.30 5.35
C ILE A 121 11.64 4.62 5.33
N GLY A 122 10.89 4.70 6.44
CA GLY A 122 9.65 3.95 6.61
C GLY A 122 9.90 2.47 6.87
N CYS A 123 10.80 2.17 7.80
CA CYS A 123 11.25 0.79 8.06
C CYS A 123 10.23 -0.10 8.80
N GLY A 124 9.05 0.41 9.18
CA GLY A 124 8.06 -0.34 9.95
C GLY A 124 8.63 -0.85 11.27
N LYS A 125 8.60 -2.17 11.51
CA LYS A 125 9.24 -2.80 12.69
C LYS A 125 10.68 -3.27 12.42
N GLY A 126 11.22 -2.92 11.25
CA GLY A 126 12.60 -3.16 10.85
C GLY A 126 12.88 -4.59 10.39
N GLU A 127 11.86 -5.41 10.11
CA GLU A 127 12.05 -6.80 9.67
C GLU A 127 12.84 -6.86 8.35
N PHE A 128 12.51 -6.01 7.37
CA PHE A 128 13.19 -6.00 6.08
C PHE A 128 14.63 -5.47 6.18
N LEU A 129 14.87 -4.36 6.91
CA LEU A 129 16.23 -3.86 7.14
C LEU A 129 17.13 -4.91 7.80
N ARG A 130 16.60 -5.70 8.75
CA ARG A 130 17.34 -6.79 9.40
C ARG A 130 17.74 -7.86 8.40
N GLU A 131 16.77 -8.38 7.64
CA GLU A 131 17.02 -9.38 6.59
C GLU A 131 18.06 -8.87 5.58
N LEU A 132 17.91 -7.63 5.09
CA LEU A 132 18.84 -7.02 4.15
C LEU A 132 20.26 -6.86 4.71
N CYS A 133 20.39 -6.35 5.94
CA CYS A 133 21.70 -6.17 6.57
C CYS A 133 22.39 -7.51 6.86
N GLN A 134 21.63 -8.53 7.26
CA GLN A 134 22.15 -9.88 7.50
C GLN A 134 22.62 -10.52 6.20
N SER A 135 21.76 -10.53 5.18
CA SER A 135 22.02 -11.15 3.88
C SER A 135 23.13 -10.42 3.10
N GLY A 136 23.22 -9.10 3.27
CA GLY A 136 24.23 -8.27 2.65
C GLY A 136 25.51 -8.02 3.45
N LYS A 137 25.60 -8.46 4.71
CA LYS A 137 26.70 -8.10 5.64
C LYS A 137 26.92 -6.58 5.74
N ALA A 138 25.82 -5.84 5.90
CA ALA A 138 25.80 -4.38 5.98
C ALA A 138 25.49 -3.88 7.40
N THR A 139 25.65 -2.58 7.60
CA THR A 139 25.09 -1.86 8.77
C THR A 139 23.87 -1.07 8.36
N GLY A 140 22.92 -0.85 9.27
CA GLY A 140 21.62 -0.26 8.95
C GLY A 140 21.24 0.92 9.83
N VAL A 141 20.45 1.84 9.27
CA VAL A 141 19.63 2.82 9.99
C VAL A 141 18.19 2.67 9.49
N GLY A 142 17.25 2.42 10.38
CA GLY A 142 15.83 2.46 10.08
C GLY A 142 15.20 3.72 10.69
N ILE A 143 14.34 4.42 9.94
CA ILE A 143 13.61 5.58 10.44
C ILE A 143 12.12 5.34 10.22
N ASP A 144 11.34 5.25 11.29
CA ASP A 144 9.89 5.06 11.22
C ASP A 144 9.20 5.54 12.51
N PRO A 145 8.12 6.34 12.44
CA PRO A 145 7.39 6.78 13.64
C PRO A 145 6.66 5.62 14.35
N GLY A 146 6.35 4.54 13.62
CA GLY A 146 5.68 3.33 14.10
C GLY A 146 6.64 2.22 14.55
N TYR A 147 7.96 2.45 14.53
CA TYR A 147 8.93 1.48 15.02
C TYR A 147 8.72 1.21 16.52
N ARG A 148 8.70 -0.08 16.88
CA ARG A 148 8.67 -0.54 18.27
C ARG A 148 9.50 -1.82 18.42
N ALA A 149 10.19 -1.91 19.54
CA ALA A 149 10.97 -3.06 19.94
C ALA A 149 10.05 -4.15 20.52
N ASP A 150 9.48 -5.00 19.66
CA ASP A 150 8.58 -6.08 20.11
C ASP A 150 9.37 -7.32 20.57
N LYS A 151 8.92 -7.94 21.67
CA LYS A 151 9.42 -9.25 22.12
C LYS A 151 9.16 -10.29 21.02
N GLY A 152 10.20 -10.99 20.57
CA GLY A 152 10.12 -11.96 19.46
C GLY A 152 10.44 -11.38 18.07
N ARG A 153 10.56 -10.04 17.94
CA ARG A 153 11.10 -9.37 16.74
C ARG A 153 12.50 -8.77 16.99
N ASN A 154 12.92 -8.71 18.25
CA ASN A 154 14.29 -8.34 18.64
C ASN A 154 15.15 -9.59 18.83
N GLU A 155 15.98 -9.85 17.83
CA GLU A 155 17.25 -10.55 18.02
C GLU A 155 18.34 -9.46 18.09
N ASP A 156 19.40 -9.69 18.88
CA ASP A 156 20.46 -8.70 19.15
C ASP A 156 21.24 -8.33 17.88
N PHE A 157 20.71 -7.38 17.11
CA PHE A 157 21.38 -6.82 15.93
C PHE A 157 22.16 -5.56 16.31
N HIS A 158 23.40 -5.75 16.77
CA HIS A 158 24.30 -4.65 17.11
C HIS A 158 24.69 -3.74 15.92
N ASN A 159 24.36 -4.14 14.69
CA ASN A 159 24.71 -3.45 13.45
C ASN A 159 23.59 -2.56 12.89
N ILE A 160 22.45 -2.42 13.58
CA ILE A 160 21.30 -1.65 13.12
C ILE A 160 20.85 -0.65 14.18
N GLU A 161 20.69 0.60 13.76
CA GLU A 161 20.13 1.70 14.55
C GLU A 161 18.69 1.98 14.10
N PHE A 162 17.78 2.23 15.04
CA PHE A 162 16.40 2.61 14.74
C PHE A 162 16.07 3.97 15.34
N ILE A 163 15.47 4.84 14.52
CA ILE A 163 15.05 6.19 14.87
C ILE A 163 13.52 6.26 14.80
N VAL A 164 12.88 6.53 15.95
CA VAL A 164 11.41 6.67 16.04
C VAL A 164 11.00 8.10 15.72
N ASP A 165 10.89 8.41 14.44
CA ASP A 165 10.48 9.73 13.94
C ASP A 165 10.06 9.66 12.47
N PHE A 166 9.48 10.73 11.95
CA PHE A 166 9.31 10.93 10.52
C PHE A 166 10.62 11.37 9.86
N PHE A 167 10.96 10.78 8.71
CA PHE A 167 12.05 11.31 7.90
C PHE A 167 11.73 12.72 7.42
N GLY A 168 12.70 13.63 7.55
CA GLY A 168 12.50 15.06 7.35
C GLY A 168 13.83 15.82 7.31
N THR A 169 13.76 17.14 7.22
CA THR A 169 14.92 18.03 7.04
C THR A 169 16.00 17.86 8.13
N ARG A 170 15.60 17.51 9.36
CA ARG A 170 16.53 17.22 10.48
C ARG A 170 17.48 16.06 10.19
N TYR A 171 17.11 15.13 9.31
CA TYR A 171 17.89 13.93 8.97
C TYR A 171 18.73 14.07 7.69
N ARG A 172 18.82 15.28 7.11
CA ARG A 172 19.70 15.56 5.95
C ARG A 172 21.18 15.27 6.18
N HIS A 173 21.60 15.19 7.44
CA HIS A 173 22.98 14.91 7.83
C HIS A 173 23.35 13.42 7.75
N LEU A 174 22.37 12.53 7.62
CA LEU A 174 22.62 11.09 7.53
C LEU A 174 23.36 10.76 6.24
N GLN A 175 24.26 9.77 6.34
CA GLN A 175 25.04 9.24 5.24
C GLN A 175 24.81 7.73 5.14
N SER A 176 24.63 7.25 3.92
CA SER A 176 24.40 5.84 3.58
C SER A 176 24.78 5.61 2.13
N ASP A 177 25.35 4.46 1.81
CA ASP A 177 25.68 4.05 0.45
C ASP A 177 24.45 3.53 -0.31
N THR A 178 23.37 3.20 0.40
CA THR A 178 22.09 2.77 -0.18
C THR A 178 20.93 3.30 0.65
N VAL A 179 19.99 3.99 0.01
CA VAL A 179 18.73 4.47 0.61
C VAL A 179 17.59 3.61 0.09
N LEU A 180 16.79 3.06 0.99
CA LEU A 180 15.57 2.30 0.70
C LEU A 180 14.35 3.05 1.20
N CYS A 181 13.24 2.89 0.47
CA CYS A 181 11.92 3.31 0.91
C CYS A 181 10.90 2.34 0.34
N ARG A 182 10.30 1.53 1.20
CA ARG A 182 9.34 0.49 0.82
C ARG A 182 7.99 0.80 1.43
N HIS A 183 6.95 0.68 0.63
CA HIS A 183 5.55 0.86 1.07
C HIS A 183 5.30 2.12 1.92
N THR A 184 5.97 3.21 1.56
CA THR A 184 5.97 4.46 2.32
C THR A 184 5.72 5.65 1.41
N LEU A 185 6.29 5.69 0.19
CA LEU A 185 6.14 6.83 -0.71
C LEU A 185 4.66 7.08 -1.10
N GLU A 186 3.83 6.05 -1.18
CA GLU A 186 2.38 6.12 -1.41
C GLU A 186 1.60 6.78 -0.26
N HIS A 187 2.20 6.86 0.93
CA HIS A 187 1.67 7.56 2.10
C HIS A 187 2.10 9.04 2.17
N ILE A 188 3.03 9.47 1.31
CA ILE A 188 3.55 10.83 1.33
C ILE A 188 2.72 11.72 0.39
N LYS A 189 2.13 12.79 0.93
CA LYS A 189 1.36 13.75 0.14
C LYS A 189 2.23 14.53 -0.84
N SER A 190 3.36 15.05 -0.37
CA SER A 190 4.25 15.95 -1.14
C SER A 190 5.42 15.19 -1.77
N VAL A 191 5.13 14.23 -2.65
CA VAL A 191 6.10 13.25 -3.17
C VAL A 191 7.33 13.89 -3.83
N ALA A 192 7.17 14.95 -4.63
CA ALA A 192 8.30 15.66 -5.23
C ALA A 192 9.22 16.32 -4.21
N ALA A 193 8.65 16.93 -3.16
CA ALA A 193 9.44 17.53 -2.09
C ALA A 193 10.19 16.47 -1.26
N PHE A 194 9.57 15.31 -1.04
CA PHE A 194 10.18 14.21 -0.32
C PHE A 194 11.34 13.56 -1.09
N VAL A 195 11.16 13.28 -2.38
CA VAL A 195 12.24 12.75 -3.22
C VAL A 195 13.38 13.78 -3.37
N ARG A 196 13.05 15.07 -3.47
CA ARG A 196 14.06 16.16 -3.45
C ARG A 196 14.85 16.20 -2.14
N LEU A 197 14.20 16.03 -1.00
CA LEU A 197 14.87 15.99 0.30
C LEU A 197 15.90 14.84 0.35
N ILE A 198 15.56 13.68 -0.20
CA ILE A 198 16.50 12.55 -0.32
C ILE A 198 17.64 12.93 -1.27
N ARG A 199 17.33 13.57 -2.41
CA ARG A 199 18.37 14.05 -3.33
C ARG A 199 19.34 14.99 -2.63
N GLU A 200 18.85 15.94 -1.84
CA GLU A 200 19.67 16.88 -1.07
C GLU A 200 20.55 16.18 -0.03
N MET A 201 20.00 15.19 0.70
CA MET A 201 20.75 14.37 1.66
C MET A 201 21.88 13.59 0.99
N VAL A 202 21.62 13.06 -0.21
CA VAL A 202 22.61 12.29 -0.97
C VAL A 202 23.73 13.19 -1.53
N GLY A 203 23.42 14.44 -1.89
CA GLY A 203 24.41 15.40 -2.37
C GLY A 203 25.14 14.92 -3.63
N GLU A 204 26.44 15.14 -3.76
CA GLU A 204 27.19 14.82 -4.99
C GLU A 204 27.65 13.34 -5.08
N ARG A 205 27.17 12.45 -4.21
CA ARG A 205 27.58 11.03 -4.18
C ARG A 205 26.86 10.22 -5.26
N THR A 206 27.45 10.11 -6.45
CA THR A 206 26.82 9.46 -7.62
C THR A 206 26.81 7.93 -7.58
N GLU A 207 27.59 7.32 -6.68
CA GLU A 207 27.65 5.87 -6.52
C GLU A 207 26.60 5.32 -5.55
N ASP A 208 25.92 6.19 -4.81
CA ASP A 208 24.89 5.80 -3.84
C ASP A 208 23.66 5.24 -4.57
N TRP A 209 23.14 4.12 -4.09
CA TRP A 209 21.93 3.51 -4.63
C TRP A 209 20.67 4.05 -3.96
N ILE A 210 19.64 4.27 -4.77
CA ILE A 210 18.31 4.69 -4.32
C ILE A 210 17.31 3.64 -4.76
N PHE A 211 16.77 2.91 -3.80
CA PHE A 211 15.82 1.83 -4.02
C PHE A 211 14.45 2.23 -3.48
N PHE A 212 13.43 2.08 -4.31
CA PHE A 212 12.05 2.35 -3.92
C PHE A 212 11.13 1.22 -4.35
N GLU A 213 10.19 0.89 -3.46
CA GLU A 213 9.12 -0.07 -3.72
C GLU A 213 7.77 0.55 -3.37
N THR A 214 6.84 0.57 -4.34
CA THR A 214 5.47 1.09 -4.15
C THR A 214 4.46 0.20 -4.87
N PRO A 215 3.19 0.14 -4.44
CA PRO A 215 2.12 -0.50 -5.18
C PRO A 215 1.94 0.07 -6.61
N ASP A 216 1.64 -0.80 -7.57
CA ASP A 216 1.35 -0.41 -8.95
C ASP A 216 -0.11 0.02 -9.13
N ALA A 217 -0.33 1.32 -9.29
CA ALA A 217 -1.63 1.92 -9.56
C ALA A 217 -2.19 1.53 -10.94
N LYS A 218 -1.34 1.14 -11.91
CA LYS A 218 -1.81 0.64 -13.19
C LYS A 218 -2.66 -0.61 -12.98
N ARG A 219 -2.22 -1.52 -12.12
CA ARG A 219 -2.98 -2.71 -11.72
C ARG A 219 -4.32 -2.33 -11.09
N VAL A 220 -4.32 -1.36 -10.17
CA VAL A 220 -5.56 -0.86 -9.51
C VAL A 220 -6.60 -0.42 -10.54
N LEU A 221 -6.19 0.36 -11.54
CA LEU A 221 -7.09 0.78 -12.60
C LEU A 221 -7.48 -0.36 -13.55
N ALA A 222 -6.54 -1.24 -13.90
CA ALA A 222 -6.77 -2.35 -14.83
C ALA A 222 -7.79 -3.35 -14.28
N GLU A 223 -7.60 -3.79 -13.03
CA GLU A 223 -8.45 -4.77 -12.34
C GLU A 223 -9.71 -4.17 -11.74
N SER A 224 -9.82 -2.83 -11.71
CA SER A 224 -10.85 -2.16 -10.93
C SER A 224 -10.81 -2.54 -9.44
N ALA A 225 -9.59 -2.67 -8.92
CA ALA A 225 -9.29 -3.11 -7.56
C ALA A 225 -9.55 -1.99 -6.54
N PHE A 226 -10.82 -1.62 -6.38
CA PHE A 226 -11.21 -0.55 -5.44
C PHE A 226 -10.81 -0.86 -4.00
N TRP A 227 -10.62 -2.14 -3.65
CA TRP A 227 -10.11 -2.57 -2.36
C TRP A 227 -8.65 -2.14 -2.10
N ASP A 228 -7.90 -1.75 -3.14
CA ASP A 228 -6.56 -1.15 -3.01
C ASP A 228 -6.60 0.39 -2.87
N ILE A 229 -7.79 0.97 -2.73
CA ILE A 229 -7.99 2.40 -2.49
C ILE A 229 -8.46 2.60 -1.05
N TYR A 230 -7.60 3.14 -0.20
CA TYR A 230 -7.89 3.48 1.20
C TYR A 230 -7.17 4.77 1.58
N TYR A 231 -7.58 5.37 2.70
CA TYR A 231 -7.29 6.78 2.99
C TYR A 231 -5.79 7.09 3.11
N GLU A 232 -5.04 6.19 3.75
CA GLU A 232 -3.60 6.31 3.99
C GLU A 232 -2.79 6.37 2.69
N HIS A 233 -3.26 5.69 1.64
CA HIS A 233 -2.69 5.80 0.29
C HIS A 233 -3.21 7.08 -0.35
N CYS A 234 -2.46 8.15 -0.18
CA CYS A 234 -2.75 9.46 -0.77
C CYS A 234 -2.10 9.65 -2.14
N SER A 235 -1.12 8.81 -2.48
CA SER A 235 -0.28 8.88 -3.67
C SER A 235 -0.24 7.52 -4.36
N TYR A 236 -0.50 7.48 -5.67
CA TYR A 236 -0.65 6.25 -6.45
C TYR A 236 0.26 6.32 -7.69
N PHE A 237 1.19 5.38 -7.78
CA PHE A 237 2.24 5.36 -8.80
C PHE A 237 1.98 4.29 -9.85
N SER A 238 2.14 4.64 -11.12
CA SER A 238 2.51 3.68 -12.16
C SER A 238 4.02 3.68 -12.33
N ALA A 239 4.58 2.65 -12.96
CA ALA A 239 6.03 2.53 -13.16
C ALA A 239 6.64 3.77 -13.84
N GLY A 240 5.96 4.33 -14.85
CA GLY A 240 6.41 5.54 -15.50
C GLY A 240 6.19 6.81 -14.67
N ALA A 241 5.14 6.92 -13.87
CA ALA A 241 4.97 8.07 -12.97
C ALA A 241 6.06 8.08 -11.90
N HIS A 242 6.40 6.90 -11.39
CA HIS A 242 7.49 6.67 -10.44
C HIS A 242 8.84 7.09 -11.06
N ALA A 243 9.18 6.61 -12.25
CA ALA A 243 10.44 6.99 -12.92
C ALA A 243 10.52 8.48 -13.29
N ARG A 244 9.41 9.07 -13.78
CA ARG A 244 9.34 10.50 -14.11
C ARG A 244 9.62 11.38 -12.89
N LEU A 245 9.08 11.02 -11.73
CA LEU A 245 9.33 11.72 -10.46
C LEU A 245 10.82 11.74 -10.13
N PHE A 246 11.47 10.57 -10.14
CA PHE A 246 12.90 10.46 -9.78
C PHE A 246 13.80 11.19 -10.78
N ARG A 247 13.53 11.05 -12.08
CA ARG A 247 14.25 11.80 -13.12
C ARG A 247 14.09 13.31 -12.97
N GLN A 248 12.89 13.77 -12.60
CA GLN A 248 12.62 15.20 -12.33
C GLN A 248 13.48 15.73 -11.18
N GLU A 249 13.61 14.96 -10.10
CA GLU A 249 14.30 15.36 -8.88
C GLU A 249 15.81 15.04 -8.86
N GLY A 250 16.42 14.79 -10.03
CA GLY A 250 17.88 14.68 -10.17
C GLY A 250 18.46 13.29 -9.91
N PHE A 251 17.67 12.25 -10.14
CA PHE A 251 18.13 10.87 -10.18
C PHE A 251 18.10 10.33 -11.62
N ASP A 252 18.95 9.38 -11.91
CA ASP A 252 18.85 8.54 -13.09
C ASP A 252 18.29 7.17 -12.70
N VAL A 253 17.30 6.69 -13.46
CA VAL A 253 16.64 5.41 -13.20
C VAL A 253 17.40 4.32 -13.96
N ILE A 254 18.06 3.45 -13.20
CA ILE A 254 18.96 2.41 -13.70
C ILE A 254 18.17 1.14 -14.01
N ASP A 255 17.19 0.81 -13.18
CA ASP A 255 16.33 -0.35 -13.38
C ASP A 255 14.93 -0.12 -12.83
N LEU A 256 13.96 -0.81 -13.42
CA LEU A 256 12.55 -0.68 -13.12
C LEU A 256 11.86 -2.00 -13.42
N GLU A 257 11.22 -2.58 -12.41
CA GLU A 257 10.68 -3.94 -12.45
C GLU A 257 9.29 -3.98 -11.81
N LEU A 258 8.47 -4.96 -12.22
CA LEU A 258 7.20 -5.27 -11.58
C LEU A 258 7.32 -6.63 -10.90
N VAL A 259 7.18 -6.66 -9.58
CA VAL A 259 7.42 -7.84 -8.74
C VAL A 259 6.17 -8.23 -7.95
N TYR A 260 6.23 -9.35 -7.23
CA TYR A 260 5.15 -9.85 -6.38
C TYR A 260 3.83 -9.99 -7.14
N ASP A 261 3.84 -10.75 -8.24
CA ASP A 261 2.74 -10.85 -9.21
C ASP A 261 2.31 -9.50 -9.82
N LYS A 262 3.32 -8.67 -10.14
CA LYS A 262 3.17 -7.32 -10.71
C LYS A 262 2.36 -6.36 -9.83
N GLN A 263 2.29 -6.63 -8.52
CA GLN A 263 1.59 -5.76 -7.58
C GLN A 263 2.46 -4.59 -7.12
N TYR A 264 3.78 -4.76 -7.16
CA TYR A 264 4.74 -3.75 -6.70
C TYR A 264 5.67 -3.32 -7.83
N ILE A 265 5.95 -2.02 -7.87
CA ILE A 265 6.99 -1.40 -8.68
C ILE A 265 8.27 -1.41 -7.84
N VAL A 266 9.34 -1.99 -8.37
CA VAL A 266 10.69 -1.88 -7.82
C VAL A 266 11.51 -0.98 -8.72
N GLN A 267 12.10 0.08 -8.17
CA GLN A 267 12.95 1.00 -8.89
C GLN A 267 14.33 1.11 -8.26
N TYR A 268 15.36 0.96 -9.08
CA TYR A 268 16.74 1.27 -8.75
C TYR A 268 17.16 2.55 -9.46
N ALA A 269 17.66 3.52 -8.72
CA ALA A 269 18.12 4.79 -9.25
C ALA A 269 19.47 5.19 -8.62
N ARG A 270 20.15 6.13 -9.27
CA ARG A 270 21.37 6.77 -8.76
C ARG A 270 21.30 8.28 -8.91
N PRO A 271 21.95 9.05 -8.04
CA PRO A 271 22.09 10.49 -8.22
C PRO A 271 22.78 10.82 -9.54
N SER A 272 22.17 11.68 -10.35
CA SER A 272 22.81 12.10 -11.60
C SER A 272 22.37 13.50 -12.02
N LYS A 273 23.31 14.25 -12.58
CA LYS A 273 23.02 15.51 -13.29
C LYS A 273 22.55 15.23 -14.72
N ASP A 274 22.96 14.11 -15.30
CA ASP A 274 22.63 13.68 -16.65
C ASP A 274 21.59 12.56 -16.63
N ARG A 275 20.56 12.66 -17.45
CA ARG A 275 19.51 11.63 -17.55
C ARG A 275 19.89 10.62 -18.61
N SER A 276 20.09 9.35 -18.24
CA SER A 276 20.36 8.32 -19.24
C SER A 276 19.16 8.18 -20.19
N MET A 277 19.50 8.00 -21.47
CA MET A 277 18.58 7.73 -22.56
C MET A 277 19.09 6.50 -23.33
N PRO A 278 18.20 5.65 -23.87
CA PRO A 278 16.74 5.76 -23.85
C PRO A 278 16.13 5.41 -22.49
N ARG A 279 14.89 5.87 -22.26
CA ARG A 279 14.09 5.48 -21.10
C ARG A 279 13.81 3.97 -21.09
N LEU A 280 13.69 3.39 -19.90
CA LEU A 280 13.35 1.98 -19.75
C LEU A 280 11.94 1.69 -20.30
N PRO A 281 11.67 0.48 -20.82
CA PRO A 281 10.38 0.15 -21.42
C PRO A 281 9.17 0.44 -20.54
N LEU A 282 9.26 0.12 -19.24
CA LEU A 282 8.18 0.35 -18.26
C LEU A 282 7.91 1.84 -17.98
N GLU A 283 8.81 2.75 -18.37
CA GLU A 283 8.56 4.19 -18.23
C GLU A 283 7.50 4.72 -19.22
N ARG A 284 7.20 3.94 -20.27
CA ARG A 284 6.34 4.31 -21.40
C ARG A 284 4.89 3.85 -21.19
N ASP A 285 4.30 4.26 -20.09
CA ASP A 285 2.96 3.81 -19.65
C ASP A 285 1.87 4.89 -19.75
N LEU A 286 2.24 6.14 -20.06
CA LEU A 286 1.35 7.29 -19.88
C LEU A 286 0.05 7.18 -20.70
N GLU A 287 0.15 6.79 -21.97
CA GLU A 287 -1.01 6.62 -22.86
C GLU A 287 -1.96 5.51 -22.36
N GLU A 288 -1.41 4.40 -21.86
CA GLU A 288 -2.21 3.33 -21.27
C GLU A 288 -2.87 3.79 -19.97
N MET A 289 -2.15 4.52 -19.12
CA MET A 289 -2.69 5.10 -17.89
C MET A 289 -3.84 6.07 -18.17
N HIS A 290 -3.74 6.89 -19.21
CA HIS A 290 -4.83 7.75 -19.70
C HIS A 290 -6.10 6.94 -20.00
N HIS A 291 -5.97 5.90 -20.82
CA HIS A 291 -7.09 5.04 -21.21
C HIS A 291 -7.71 4.33 -20.00
N LEU A 292 -6.86 3.81 -19.11
CA LEU A 292 -7.29 3.13 -17.89
C LEU A 292 -8.04 4.09 -16.96
N ALA A 293 -7.53 5.30 -16.74
CA ALA A 293 -8.13 6.32 -15.89
C ALA A 293 -9.46 6.84 -16.45
N GLU A 294 -9.56 6.97 -17.78
CA GLU A 294 -10.80 7.39 -18.44
C GLU A 294 -11.94 6.38 -18.24
N THR A 295 -11.63 5.10 -18.38
CA THR A 295 -12.62 4.01 -18.28
C THR A 295 -12.87 3.53 -16.85
N PHE A 296 -11.98 3.87 -15.91
CA PHE A 296 -12.04 3.41 -14.52
C PHE A 296 -13.38 3.67 -13.81
N PRO A 297 -14.01 4.87 -13.89
CA PRO A 297 -15.26 5.13 -13.18
C PRO A 297 -16.39 4.15 -13.53
N ILE A 298 -16.46 3.70 -14.79
CA ILE A 298 -17.49 2.76 -15.23
C ILE A 298 -17.13 1.34 -14.77
N ARG A 299 -15.87 0.93 -15.00
CA ARG A 299 -15.40 -0.43 -14.66
C ARG A 299 -15.44 -0.70 -13.16
N VAL A 300 -15.06 0.28 -12.33
CA VAL A 300 -15.09 0.17 -10.87
C VAL A 300 -16.50 0.03 -10.33
N ARG A 301 -17.48 0.76 -10.88
CA ARG A 301 -18.90 0.61 -10.50
C ARG A 301 -19.44 -0.78 -10.82
N ALA A 302 -19.11 -1.31 -12.01
CA ALA A 302 -19.48 -2.66 -12.40
C ALA A 302 -18.82 -3.71 -11.48
N SER A 303 -17.55 -3.49 -11.10
CA SER A 303 -16.82 -4.34 -10.15
C SER A 303 -17.46 -4.36 -8.77
N GLN A 304 -17.78 -3.18 -8.22
CA GLN A 304 -18.47 -3.02 -6.95
C GLN A 304 -19.84 -3.70 -6.96
N HIS A 305 -20.62 -3.52 -8.03
CA HIS A 305 -21.94 -4.14 -8.15
C HIS A 305 -21.87 -5.67 -8.14
N ARG A 306 -20.95 -6.25 -8.92
CA ARG A 306 -20.74 -7.71 -8.98
C ARG A 306 -20.36 -8.30 -7.62
N TRP A 307 -19.46 -7.64 -6.89
CA TRP A 307 -19.05 -8.10 -5.56
C TRP A 307 -20.20 -8.01 -4.55
N LEU A 308 -20.94 -6.91 -4.57
CA LEU A 308 -22.09 -6.70 -3.69
C LEU A 308 -23.20 -7.71 -3.96
N GLU A 309 -23.52 -7.97 -5.23
CA GLU A 309 -24.50 -8.97 -5.64
C GLU A 309 -24.10 -10.37 -5.19
N ARG A 310 -22.84 -10.74 -5.39
CA ARG A 310 -22.31 -12.05 -4.97
C ARG A 310 -22.45 -12.27 -3.46
N ILE A 311 -22.05 -11.28 -2.65
CA ILE A 311 -22.08 -11.37 -1.19
C ILE A 311 -23.51 -11.42 -0.68
N ARG A 312 -24.38 -10.53 -1.17
CA ARG A 312 -25.80 -10.51 -0.77
C ARG A 312 -26.54 -11.77 -1.19
N SER A 313 -26.23 -12.32 -2.36
CA SER A 313 -26.84 -13.57 -2.82
C SER A 313 -26.40 -14.75 -1.95
N ALA A 314 -25.12 -14.81 -1.57
CA ALA A 314 -24.64 -15.83 -0.64
C ALA A 314 -25.32 -15.69 0.73
N HIS A 315 -25.35 -14.48 1.29
CA HIS A 315 -26.00 -14.21 2.57
C HIS A 315 -27.51 -14.53 2.56
N ALA A 316 -28.24 -14.14 1.50
CA ALA A 316 -29.67 -14.44 1.34
C ALA A 316 -29.94 -15.96 1.20
N ALA A 317 -28.97 -16.73 0.72
CA ALA A 317 -29.01 -18.18 0.69
C ALA A 317 -28.64 -18.84 2.04
N GLY A 318 -28.45 -18.04 3.10
CA GLY A 318 -28.04 -18.52 4.42
C GLY A 318 -26.58 -18.94 4.52
N ARG A 319 -25.75 -18.61 3.52
CA ARG A 319 -24.33 -18.99 3.48
C ARG A 319 -23.51 -18.05 4.36
N ARG A 320 -22.61 -18.61 5.18
CA ARG A 320 -21.67 -17.84 5.99
C ARG A 320 -20.49 -17.36 5.13
N VAL A 321 -20.37 -16.04 4.99
CA VAL A 321 -19.29 -15.38 4.25
C VAL A 321 -18.25 -14.83 5.22
N VAL A 322 -16.97 -15.03 4.89
CA VAL A 322 -15.82 -14.41 5.59
C VAL A 322 -14.85 -13.80 4.59
N LEU A 323 -14.14 -12.74 4.99
CA LEU A 323 -12.98 -12.24 4.25
C LEU A 323 -11.71 -12.83 4.84
N TRP A 324 -10.73 -13.19 4.00
CA TRP A 324 -9.41 -13.61 4.47
C TRP A 324 -8.36 -12.53 4.17
N GLY A 325 -7.72 -12.03 5.24
CA GLY A 325 -6.82 -10.89 5.29
C GLY A 325 -7.48 -9.65 5.90
N GLY A 326 -7.32 -9.45 7.21
CA GLY A 326 -7.86 -8.31 7.99
C GLY A 326 -7.00 -7.05 7.93
N GLY A 327 -6.46 -6.74 6.74
CA GLY A 327 -5.66 -5.54 6.48
C GLY A 327 -6.43 -4.46 5.71
N SER A 328 -5.69 -3.49 5.17
CA SER A 328 -6.26 -2.32 4.49
C SER A 328 -7.22 -2.66 3.34
N LYS A 329 -6.94 -3.75 2.62
CA LYS A 329 -7.80 -4.24 1.54
C LYS A 329 -9.19 -4.65 2.03
N ALA A 330 -9.28 -5.38 3.16
CA ALA A 330 -10.57 -5.72 3.77
C ALA A 330 -11.32 -4.48 4.27
N VAL A 331 -10.61 -3.54 4.92
CA VAL A 331 -11.20 -2.28 5.40
C VAL A 331 -11.82 -1.52 4.23
N SER A 332 -11.07 -1.31 3.15
CA SER A 332 -11.56 -0.64 1.95
C SER A 332 -12.73 -1.39 1.32
N PHE A 333 -12.62 -2.71 1.17
CA PHE A 333 -13.67 -3.54 0.57
C PHE A 333 -15.00 -3.43 1.34
N LEU A 334 -14.97 -3.61 2.66
CA LEU A 334 -16.15 -3.54 3.53
C LEU A 334 -16.77 -2.14 3.55
N THR A 335 -15.94 -1.10 3.72
CA THR A 335 -16.44 0.28 3.89
C THR A 335 -16.93 0.88 2.57
N THR A 336 -16.24 0.60 1.47
CA THR A 336 -16.64 1.06 0.13
C THR A 336 -17.94 0.42 -0.33
N LEU A 337 -18.11 -0.89 -0.10
CA LEU A 337 -19.35 -1.60 -0.45
C LEU A 337 -20.46 -1.42 0.58
N LYS A 338 -20.16 -0.83 1.75
CA LYS A 338 -21.07 -0.69 2.90
C LYS A 338 -21.65 -2.04 3.33
N ILE A 339 -20.79 -3.05 3.39
CA ILE A 339 -21.14 -4.40 3.85
C ILE A 339 -21.25 -4.40 5.37
N GLY A 340 -22.33 -4.98 5.89
CA GLY A 340 -22.57 -5.20 7.31
C GLY A 340 -22.65 -6.69 7.60
N GLU A 341 -23.79 -7.13 8.14
CA GLU A 341 -24.02 -8.53 8.57
C GLU A 341 -23.85 -9.59 7.47
N GLU A 342 -23.80 -9.18 6.19
CA GLU A 342 -23.57 -10.11 5.08
C GLU A 342 -22.19 -10.78 5.14
N VAL A 343 -21.23 -10.19 5.83
CA VAL A 343 -19.91 -10.78 6.14
C VAL A 343 -19.81 -10.96 7.65
N SER A 344 -19.48 -12.18 8.08
CA SER A 344 -19.47 -12.52 9.51
C SER A 344 -18.19 -12.05 10.24
N ALA A 345 -17.04 -12.10 9.58
CA ALA A 345 -15.75 -11.74 10.16
C ALA A 345 -14.68 -11.52 9.08
N ALA A 346 -13.59 -10.86 9.46
CA ALA A 346 -12.32 -10.93 8.77
C ALA A 346 -11.42 -11.98 9.45
N VAL A 347 -10.80 -12.85 8.69
CA VAL A 347 -9.85 -13.86 9.18
C VAL A 347 -8.44 -13.33 8.95
N ASP A 348 -7.58 -13.33 9.97
CA ASP A 348 -6.20 -12.88 9.83
C ASP A 348 -5.23 -13.83 10.56
N ILE A 349 -4.13 -14.18 9.88
CA ILE A 349 -3.09 -15.04 10.42
C ILE A 349 -2.17 -14.30 11.40
N ASN A 350 -2.16 -12.96 11.37
CA ASN A 350 -1.37 -12.15 12.27
C ASN A 350 -2.02 -12.17 13.69
N PRO A 351 -1.35 -12.78 14.69
CA PRO A 351 -1.92 -12.93 16.03
C PRO A 351 -2.16 -11.59 16.74
N TYR A 352 -1.43 -10.52 16.36
CA TYR A 352 -1.64 -9.19 16.94
C TYR A 352 -2.99 -8.56 16.52
N LYS A 353 -3.56 -9.01 15.39
CA LYS A 353 -4.87 -8.55 14.90
C LYS A 353 -6.05 -9.37 15.41
N GLN A 354 -5.81 -10.61 15.85
CA GLN A 354 -6.86 -11.50 16.32
C GLN A 354 -7.52 -10.96 17.59
N GLY A 355 -8.85 -11.06 17.67
CA GLY A 355 -9.65 -10.46 18.74
C GLY A 355 -9.81 -8.94 18.65
N LYS A 356 -9.37 -8.31 17.56
CA LYS A 356 -9.59 -6.87 17.28
C LYS A 356 -10.75 -6.65 16.32
N PHE A 357 -11.05 -5.39 16.03
CA PHE A 357 -12.18 -5.02 15.17
C PHE A 357 -11.73 -4.16 13.99
N THR A 358 -12.35 -4.40 12.84
CA THR A 358 -12.02 -3.74 11.57
C THR A 358 -12.53 -2.28 11.60
N PRO A 359 -11.67 -1.26 11.42
CA PRO A 359 -12.07 0.13 11.49
C PRO A 359 -13.15 0.46 10.46
N GLY A 360 -14.12 1.27 10.85
CA GLY A 360 -15.25 1.68 10.03
C GLY A 360 -16.37 0.64 9.90
N SER A 361 -16.09 -0.65 9.86
CA SER A 361 -17.13 -1.67 9.68
C SER A 361 -17.48 -2.39 10.98
N GLY A 362 -16.58 -2.41 11.96
CA GLY A 362 -16.78 -3.09 13.24
C GLY A 362 -16.79 -4.62 13.14
N HIS A 363 -16.33 -5.20 12.03
CA HIS A 363 -16.26 -6.65 11.90
C HIS A 363 -15.15 -7.21 12.79
N PRO A 364 -15.41 -8.30 13.54
CA PRO A 364 -14.37 -8.93 14.33
C PRO A 364 -13.29 -9.51 13.40
N VAL A 365 -12.05 -9.43 13.86
CA VAL A 365 -10.89 -10.10 13.26
C VAL A 365 -10.61 -11.36 14.05
N ILE A 366 -10.79 -12.52 13.42
CA ILE A 366 -10.68 -13.83 14.06
C ILE A 366 -9.47 -14.62 13.54
N ALA A 367 -9.00 -15.56 14.35
CA ALA A 367 -7.97 -16.51 13.95
C ALA A 367 -8.54 -17.56 12.96
N PRO A 368 -7.71 -18.13 12.06
CA PRO A 368 -8.14 -19.23 11.19
C PRO A 368 -8.74 -20.41 11.95
N THR A 369 -8.22 -20.73 13.14
CA THR A 369 -8.69 -21.86 13.97
C THR A 369 -10.12 -21.68 14.47
N GLU A 370 -10.60 -20.45 14.62
CA GLU A 370 -11.97 -20.15 15.04
C GLU A 370 -13.02 -20.49 13.95
N LEU A 371 -12.57 -20.75 12.71
CA LEU A 371 -13.43 -21.23 11.63
C LEU A 371 -13.88 -22.69 11.81
N VAL A 372 -13.29 -23.45 12.73
CA VAL A 372 -13.69 -24.85 12.97
C VAL A 372 -15.04 -24.94 13.65
N ASP A 373 -15.27 -24.11 14.68
CA ASP A 373 -16.53 -24.10 15.45
C ASP A 373 -17.71 -23.57 14.63
N HIS A 374 -17.40 -22.65 13.72
CA HIS A 374 -18.33 -22.12 12.75
C HIS A 374 -17.66 -22.19 11.37
N PRO A 375 -17.91 -23.22 10.56
CA PRO A 375 -17.37 -23.30 9.21
C PRO A 375 -17.93 -22.20 8.30
N PRO A 376 -17.11 -21.55 7.45
CA PRO A 376 -17.61 -20.68 6.40
C PRO A 376 -18.08 -21.48 5.18
N ASP A 377 -19.03 -20.93 4.43
CA ASP A 377 -19.46 -21.47 3.12
C ASP A 377 -18.75 -20.76 1.96
N LEU A 378 -18.34 -19.52 2.17
CA LEU A 378 -17.64 -18.68 1.19
C LEU A 378 -16.50 -17.92 1.88
N VAL A 379 -15.29 -18.13 1.38
CA VAL A 379 -14.10 -17.37 1.75
C VAL A 379 -13.70 -16.47 0.59
N ILE A 380 -13.63 -15.16 0.84
CA ILE A 380 -13.12 -14.18 -0.13
C ILE A 380 -11.72 -13.75 0.30
N VAL A 381 -10.71 -14.17 -0.46
CA VAL A 381 -9.31 -13.83 -0.22
C VAL A 381 -9.02 -12.42 -0.72
N MET A 382 -8.59 -11.52 0.17
CA MET A 382 -8.38 -10.10 -0.14
C MET A 382 -7.16 -9.81 -1.00
N ASN A 383 -6.29 -10.79 -1.26
CA ASN A 383 -5.23 -10.68 -2.24
C ASN A 383 -5.01 -12.05 -2.93
N PRO A 384 -5.18 -12.15 -4.26
CA PRO A 384 -5.08 -13.42 -4.99
C PRO A 384 -3.74 -14.15 -4.81
N ILE A 385 -2.64 -13.44 -4.52
CA ILE A 385 -1.33 -14.07 -4.32
C ILE A 385 -1.31 -15.05 -3.13
N TYR A 386 -2.13 -14.80 -2.10
CA TYR A 386 -2.23 -15.66 -0.93
C TYR A 386 -3.21 -16.81 -1.12
N ARG A 387 -3.90 -16.93 -2.27
CA ARG A 387 -4.98 -17.92 -2.44
C ARG A 387 -4.50 -19.34 -2.13
N ASN A 388 -3.31 -19.72 -2.57
CA ASN A 388 -2.76 -21.05 -2.32
C ASN A 388 -2.47 -21.29 -0.84
N GLU A 389 -1.83 -20.33 -0.16
CA GLU A 389 -1.57 -20.37 1.30
C GLU A 389 -2.87 -20.46 2.10
N VAL A 390 -3.91 -19.73 1.68
CA VAL A 390 -5.23 -19.78 2.31
C VAL A 390 -5.92 -21.13 2.11
N VAL A 391 -5.91 -21.68 0.89
CA VAL A 391 -6.49 -23.00 0.62
C VAL A 391 -5.80 -24.08 1.44
N GLN A 392 -4.46 -24.06 1.52
CA GLN A 392 -3.71 -25.00 2.35
C GLN A 392 -4.05 -24.86 3.84
N SER A 393 -4.21 -23.63 4.33
CA SER A 393 -4.62 -23.36 5.71
C SER A 393 -6.01 -23.92 6.02
N LEU A 394 -6.98 -23.71 5.12
CA LEU A 394 -8.34 -24.25 5.25
C LEU A 394 -8.34 -25.78 5.18
N ASP A 395 -7.53 -26.36 4.28
CA ASP A 395 -7.42 -27.80 4.13
C ASP A 395 -6.89 -28.48 5.40
N ALA A 396 -5.85 -27.88 6.01
CA ALA A 396 -5.26 -28.34 7.27
C ALA A 396 -6.24 -28.27 8.46
N LEU A 397 -7.21 -27.36 8.41
CA LEU A 397 -8.30 -27.25 9.40
C LEU A 397 -9.49 -28.18 9.09
N GLY A 398 -9.42 -28.97 8.01
CA GLY A 398 -10.52 -29.85 7.59
C GLY A 398 -11.72 -29.11 6.98
N LEU A 399 -11.55 -27.85 6.59
CA LEU A 399 -12.61 -27.01 6.02
C LEU A 399 -12.59 -27.07 4.49
N ARG A 400 -13.76 -27.03 3.84
CA ARG A 400 -13.90 -27.05 2.37
C ARG A 400 -14.92 -26.01 1.86
N PRO A 401 -14.72 -24.70 2.15
CA PRO A 401 -15.59 -23.65 1.64
C PRO A 401 -15.38 -23.43 0.13
N GLU A 402 -16.30 -22.68 -0.49
CA GLU A 402 -16.00 -22.04 -1.77
C GLU A 402 -14.93 -20.95 -1.54
N VAL A 403 -13.81 -21.00 -2.26
CA VAL A 403 -12.72 -20.01 -2.15
C VAL A 403 -12.59 -19.20 -3.43
N VAL A 404 -12.86 -17.90 -3.32
CA VAL A 404 -12.61 -16.90 -4.37
C VAL A 404 -11.63 -15.86 -3.89
N SER A 405 -10.96 -15.17 -4.82
CA SER A 405 -10.14 -14.00 -4.54
C SER A 405 -10.74 -12.78 -5.20
N VAL A 406 -10.44 -11.61 -4.65
CA VAL A 406 -10.79 -10.32 -5.26
C VAL A 406 -10.20 -10.15 -6.66
#